data_AF-G9MXU6-F1
#
_entry.id   AF-G9MXU6-F1
#
_cell.length_a   1.000
_cell.length_b   1.000
_cell.length_c   1.000
_cell.angle_alpha   90.00
_cell.angle_beta   90.00
_cell.angle_gamma   90.00
#
_symmetry.space_group_name_H-M   'P 1'
#
loop_
_entity.id
_entity.type
_entity.pdbx_description
1 polymer ?
#
loop_
_entity_poly.entity_id
_entity_poly.type
_entity_poly.pdbx_seq_one_letter_code
_entity_poly.pdbx_strand_id
1 'polypeptide(L)'
;MKKESVYKTLWSRIKKGQSFVGEGSRVSSWLFASDPHGTQMANLICAIDPWCDLYVAKVTEGRSGIIPVRAIQWAMDQGVDIISMSFAILEHTNSLEDICKEAARRGIIMLCSTHDEGFNVTKAYPADFSDTITITACDEFGAVAQTMSQEYRYSIQGHEVAAGVVPFLESSDRISGSSVATAIAAGLSSLVLSCDRLARNDDDFKQVTRKTIITKQFGMMASDNTKYLILGKFAGIDAKIRDGTEINARSIIKEFFKSVTYGDP
;
A
#
# COMPACT_ATOMS: atom_id res chain seq x y z
N MET A 1 24.10 14.11 -25.33
CA MET A 1 22.72 14.52 -24.99
C MET A 1 22.31 13.81 -23.71
N LYS A 2 22.26 14.53 -22.57
CA LYS A 2 21.67 14.01 -21.33
C LYS A 2 20.18 13.84 -21.61
N LYS A 3 19.64 12.61 -21.50
CA LYS A 3 18.19 12.41 -21.44
C LYS A 3 17.71 13.14 -20.20
N GLU A 4 17.02 14.26 -20.37
CA GLU A 4 16.23 14.85 -19.30
C GLU A 4 15.31 13.75 -18.77
N SER A 5 15.44 13.47 -17.47
CA SER A 5 14.49 12.66 -16.74
C SER A 5 13.13 13.36 -16.85
N VAL A 6 12.29 12.91 -17.78
CA VAL A 6 10.89 13.33 -17.83
C VAL A 6 10.28 12.84 -16.53
N TYR A 7 10.15 13.74 -15.55
CA TYR A 7 9.46 13.44 -14.31
C TYR A 7 8.03 13.05 -14.68
N LYS A 8 7.75 11.75 -14.60
CA LYS A 8 6.40 11.23 -14.79
C LYS A 8 5.52 11.91 -13.75
N THR A 9 4.48 12.61 -14.20
CA THR A 9 3.44 13.14 -13.32
C THR A 9 2.59 11.99 -12.80
N LEU A 10 1.87 12.18 -11.68
CA LEU A 10 0.91 11.18 -11.18
C LEU A 10 -0.03 10.70 -12.29
N TRP A 11 -0.52 11.64 -13.10
CA TRP A 11 -1.40 11.38 -14.24
C TRP A 11 -0.85 10.37 -15.24
N SER A 12 0.44 10.44 -15.56
CA SER A 12 1.07 9.53 -16.52
C SER A 12 1.13 8.07 -16.05
N ARG A 13 0.89 7.83 -14.75
CA ARG A 13 0.88 6.49 -14.15
C ARG A 13 -0.52 5.92 -13.99
N ILE A 14 -1.56 6.74 -14.07
CA ILE A 14 -2.93 6.28 -13.98
C ILE A 14 -3.31 5.62 -15.31
N LYS A 15 -3.53 4.30 -15.29
CA LYS A 15 -3.95 3.53 -16.48
C LYS A 15 -5.44 3.59 -16.70
N LYS A 16 -6.20 3.53 -15.61
CA LYS A 16 -7.65 3.53 -15.64
C LYS A 16 -8.19 3.97 -14.29
N GLY A 17 -9.36 4.59 -14.30
CA GLY A 17 -10.12 4.79 -13.09
C GLY A 17 -11.61 4.60 -13.33
N GLN A 18 -12.32 4.30 -12.25
CA GLN A 18 -13.77 4.13 -12.26
C GLN A 18 -14.34 4.61 -10.92
N SER A 19 -15.49 5.27 -10.98
CA SER A 19 -16.23 5.67 -9.79
C SER A 19 -17.32 4.65 -9.49
N PHE A 20 -17.45 4.32 -8.21
CA PHE A 20 -18.48 3.46 -7.65
C PHE A 20 -19.43 4.22 -6.72
N VAL A 21 -19.22 5.54 -6.61
CA VAL A 21 -20.11 6.44 -5.89
C VAL A 21 -21.24 6.86 -6.82
N GLY A 22 -22.48 6.71 -6.35
CA GLY A 22 -23.67 7.12 -7.09
C GLY A 22 -24.68 7.80 -6.18
N GLU A 23 -24.98 9.06 -6.47
CA GLU A 23 -26.25 9.69 -6.11
C GLU A 23 -27.15 9.68 -7.36
N GLY A 24 -28.12 8.77 -7.42
CA GLY A 24 -29.05 8.69 -8.55
C GLY A 24 -28.38 8.46 -9.92
N SER A 25 -28.87 9.14 -10.96
CA SER A 25 -28.49 8.94 -12.37
C SER A 25 -27.18 9.61 -12.82
N ARG A 26 -26.35 10.14 -11.90
CA ARG A 26 -25.06 10.75 -12.23
C ARG A 26 -23.94 10.10 -11.41
N VAL A 27 -23.18 9.23 -12.06
CA VAL A 27 -21.91 8.72 -11.51
C VAL A 27 -20.92 9.87 -11.51
N SER A 28 -20.42 10.25 -10.32
CA SER A 28 -19.39 11.29 -10.24
C SER A 28 -18.11 10.82 -10.92
N SER A 29 -17.44 11.71 -11.64
CA SER A 29 -16.19 11.33 -12.32
C SER A 29 -15.13 10.96 -11.28
N TRP A 30 -14.45 9.84 -11.49
CA TRP A 30 -13.31 9.43 -10.68
C TRP A 30 -12.13 10.42 -10.82
N LEU A 31 -12.14 11.26 -11.86
CA LEU A 31 -11.12 12.28 -12.14
C LEU A 31 -11.19 13.47 -11.19
N PHE A 32 -12.38 13.78 -10.66
CA PHE A 32 -12.56 14.90 -9.76
C PHE A 32 -12.55 14.37 -8.32
N ALA A 33 -11.40 14.51 -7.67
CA ALA A 33 -11.23 14.23 -6.26
C ALA A 33 -12.06 15.25 -5.46
N SER A 34 -13.00 14.76 -4.66
CA SER A 34 -13.76 15.58 -3.70
C SER A 34 -13.02 15.78 -2.38
N ASP A 35 -11.96 15.00 -2.16
CA ASP A 35 -11.11 15.01 -0.97
C ASP A 35 -9.64 14.76 -1.42
N PRO A 36 -8.65 15.50 -0.86
CA PRO A 36 -7.25 15.36 -1.26
C PRO A 36 -6.63 14.00 -0.90
N HIS A 37 -7.20 13.27 0.08
CA HIS A 37 -6.65 12.06 0.68
C HIS A 37 -6.25 11.02 -0.37
N GLY A 38 -7.16 10.65 -1.28
CA GLY A 38 -6.85 9.65 -2.31
C GLY A 38 -5.69 10.03 -3.23
N THR A 39 -5.59 11.32 -3.56
CA THR A 39 -4.48 11.86 -4.38
C THR A 39 -3.17 11.82 -3.60
N GLN A 40 -3.20 12.19 -2.31
CA GLN A 40 -2.04 12.14 -1.43
C GLN A 40 -1.53 10.70 -1.22
N MET A 41 -2.43 9.72 -1.06
CA MET A 41 -2.03 8.31 -0.99
C MET A 41 -1.36 7.86 -2.29
N ALA A 42 -1.92 8.25 -3.43
CA ALA A 42 -1.36 7.92 -4.74
C ALA A 42 0.03 8.56 -4.95
N ASN A 43 0.24 9.78 -4.47
CA ASN A 43 1.55 10.45 -4.47
C ASN A 43 2.58 9.66 -3.65
N LEU A 44 2.22 9.22 -2.44
CA LEU A 44 3.11 8.44 -1.58
C LEU A 44 3.49 7.09 -2.22
N ILE A 45 2.52 6.39 -2.81
CA ILE A 45 2.78 5.14 -3.54
C ILE A 45 3.79 5.38 -4.67
N CYS A 46 3.58 6.43 -5.47
CA CYS A 46 4.47 6.78 -6.58
C CYS A 46 5.84 7.30 -6.14
N ALA A 47 5.95 7.86 -4.93
CA ALA A 47 7.22 8.30 -4.37
C ALA A 47 8.10 7.11 -3.98
N ILE A 48 7.50 6.02 -3.49
CA ILE A 48 8.22 4.78 -3.16
C ILE A 48 8.51 3.95 -4.42
N ASP A 49 7.52 3.74 -5.29
CA ASP A 49 7.69 3.08 -6.59
C ASP A 49 7.30 4.00 -7.75
N PRO A 50 8.28 4.73 -8.34
CA PRO A 50 8.02 5.64 -9.45
C PRO A 50 7.58 4.97 -10.75
N TRP A 51 7.66 3.63 -10.84
CA TRP A 51 7.37 2.86 -12.05
C TRP A 51 6.08 2.05 -11.95
N CYS A 52 5.36 2.13 -10.82
CA CYS A 52 4.07 1.49 -10.67
C CYS A 52 3.01 2.10 -11.61
N ASP A 53 2.06 1.25 -12.00
CA ASP A 53 0.84 1.64 -12.69
C ASP A 53 -0.31 1.74 -11.68
N LEU A 54 -1.09 2.81 -11.75
CA LEU A 54 -2.20 3.07 -10.84
C LEU A 54 -3.56 2.80 -11.51
N TYR A 55 -4.42 2.13 -10.75
CA TYR A 55 -5.84 1.92 -11.07
C TYR A 55 -6.68 2.58 -9.98
N VAL A 56 -7.44 3.63 -10.33
CA VAL A 56 -8.12 4.48 -9.36
C VAL A 56 -9.59 4.08 -9.23
N ALA A 57 -9.96 3.45 -8.12
CA ALA A 57 -11.35 3.16 -7.79
C ALA A 57 -11.89 4.16 -6.75
N LYS A 58 -12.80 5.05 -7.15
CA LYS A 58 -13.45 6.01 -6.23
C LYS A 58 -14.61 5.34 -5.53
N VAL A 59 -14.54 5.23 -4.20
CA VAL A 59 -15.50 4.46 -3.37
C VAL A 59 -16.35 5.31 -2.43
N THR A 60 -16.02 6.59 -2.24
CA THR A 60 -16.78 7.53 -1.41
C THR A 60 -16.64 8.96 -1.95
N GLU A 61 -17.63 9.80 -1.64
CA GLU A 61 -17.54 11.25 -1.71
C GLU A 61 -17.57 11.80 -0.29
N GLY A 62 -16.41 12.12 0.25
CA GLY A 62 -16.22 12.45 1.66
C GLY A 62 -15.74 11.24 2.46
N ARG A 63 -16.30 11.04 3.65
CA ARG A 63 -15.83 10.03 4.63
C ARG A 63 -16.87 8.97 5.00
N SER A 64 -18.05 9.00 4.38
CA SER A 64 -19.16 8.07 4.68
C SER A 64 -19.68 7.38 3.42
N GLY A 65 -20.48 6.32 3.61
CA GLY A 65 -21.12 5.62 2.49
C GLY A 65 -20.14 4.91 1.55
N ILE A 66 -19.06 4.33 2.09
CA ILE A 66 -18.06 3.60 1.30
C ILE A 66 -18.70 2.34 0.72
N ILE A 67 -18.60 2.15 -0.60
CA ILE A 67 -19.12 0.97 -1.31
C ILE A 67 -17.93 0.16 -1.87
N PRO A 68 -17.26 -0.67 -1.05
CA PRO A 68 -15.98 -1.28 -1.45
C PRO A 68 -16.15 -2.50 -2.36
N VAL A 69 -17.26 -3.26 -2.23
CA VAL A 69 -17.40 -4.57 -2.88
C VAL A 69 -17.27 -4.49 -4.41
N ARG A 70 -17.97 -3.53 -5.04
CA ARG A 70 -17.90 -3.35 -6.50
C ARG A 70 -16.54 -2.84 -6.97
N ALA A 71 -15.88 -2.03 -6.16
CA ALA A 71 -14.55 -1.52 -6.45
C ALA A 71 -13.48 -2.61 -6.36
N ILE A 72 -13.56 -3.49 -5.35
CA ILE A 72 -12.67 -4.64 -5.20
C ILE A 72 -12.87 -5.58 -6.40
N GLN A 73 -14.11 -5.90 -6.76
CA GLN A 73 -14.40 -6.71 -7.96
C GLN A 73 -13.76 -6.11 -9.21
N TRP A 74 -13.95 -4.81 -9.43
CA TRP A 74 -13.36 -4.14 -10.59
C TRP A 74 -11.84 -4.18 -10.59
N ALA A 75 -11.20 -3.98 -9.43
CA ALA A 75 -9.75 -4.06 -9.29
C ALA A 75 -9.23 -5.47 -9.64
N MET A 76 -9.94 -6.51 -9.19
CA MET A 76 -9.63 -7.89 -9.59
C MET A 76 -9.75 -8.09 -11.11
N ASP A 77 -10.79 -7.52 -11.73
CA ASP A 77 -11.00 -7.62 -13.18
C ASP A 77 -9.94 -6.84 -13.97
N GLN A 78 -9.29 -5.83 -13.37
CA GLN A 78 -8.13 -5.15 -13.97
C GLN A 78 -6.83 -5.94 -13.80
N GLY A 79 -6.81 -7.03 -13.02
CA GLY A 79 -5.64 -7.87 -12.82
C GLY A 79 -4.52 -7.17 -12.03
N VAL A 80 -4.87 -6.30 -11.08
CA VAL A 80 -3.88 -5.60 -10.24
C VAL A 80 -3.14 -6.56 -9.32
N ASP A 81 -1.89 -6.25 -8.99
CA ASP A 81 -1.11 -7.05 -8.03
C ASP A 81 -1.45 -6.72 -6.56
N ILE A 82 -1.80 -5.46 -6.29
CA ILE A 82 -2.01 -4.90 -4.96
C ILE A 82 -3.28 -4.03 -4.96
N ILE A 83 -4.10 -4.16 -3.91
CA ILE A 83 -5.21 -3.27 -3.59
C ILE A 83 -4.85 -2.56 -2.28
N SER A 84 -4.72 -1.23 -2.33
CA SER A 84 -4.49 -0.37 -1.16
C SER A 84 -5.81 0.25 -0.72
N MET A 85 -6.21 0.00 0.53
CA MET A 85 -7.47 0.43 1.13
C MET A 85 -7.19 1.26 2.38
N SER A 86 -7.04 2.56 2.18
CA SER A 86 -6.85 3.55 3.25
C SER A 86 -8.21 4.04 3.80
N PHE A 87 -9.09 3.11 4.16
CA PHE A 87 -10.38 3.38 4.78
C PHE A 87 -10.78 2.27 5.75
N ALA A 88 -11.75 2.57 6.62
CA ALA A 88 -12.26 1.64 7.62
C ALA A 88 -13.79 1.70 7.67
N ILE A 89 -14.43 0.53 7.69
CA ILE A 89 -15.88 0.35 7.84
C ILE A 89 -16.12 -0.44 9.11
N LEU A 90 -16.99 0.04 10.00
CA LEU A 90 -17.24 -0.62 11.28
C LEU A 90 -18.15 -1.85 11.14
N GLU A 91 -18.98 -1.87 10.10
CA GLU A 91 -19.92 -2.97 9.84
C GLU A 91 -19.25 -4.10 9.04
N HIS A 92 -19.39 -5.32 9.57
CA HIS A 92 -19.03 -6.54 8.87
C HIS A 92 -20.14 -6.93 7.88
N THR A 93 -19.77 -7.32 6.66
CA THR A 93 -20.72 -7.94 5.72
C THR A 93 -20.09 -9.15 5.05
N ASN A 94 -20.86 -10.23 4.91
CA ASN A 94 -20.40 -11.45 4.23
C ASN A 94 -19.95 -11.16 2.80
N SER A 95 -20.66 -10.27 2.08
CA SER A 95 -20.29 -9.88 0.72
C SER A 95 -18.91 -9.24 0.63
N LEU A 96 -18.51 -8.47 1.65
CA LEU A 96 -17.19 -7.85 1.69
C LEU A 96 -16.10 -8.87 2.07
N GLU A 97 -16.40 -9.78 2.99
CA GLU A 97 -15.46 -10.84 3.33
C GLU A 97 -15.23 -11.80 2.15
N ASP A 98 -16.30 -12.22 1.47
CA ASP A 98 -16.24 -13.14 0.33
C ASP A 98 -15.46 -12.55 -0.85
N ILE A 99 -15.65 -11.26 -1.15
CA ILE A 99 -14.90 -10.61 -2.23
C ILE A 99 -13.41 -10.45 -1.87
N CYS A 100 -13.08 -10.20 -0.60
CA CYS A 100 -11.70 -10.17 -0.13
C CYS A 100 -11.06 -11.56 -0.22
N LYS A 101 -11.76 -12.63 0.19
CA LYS A 101 -11.30 -14.02 0.04
C LYS A 101 -11.03 -14.36 -1.42
N GLU A 102 -11.93 -13.96 -2.33
CA GLU A 102 -11.75 -14.15 -3.76
C GLU A 102 -10.51 -13.41 -4.30
N ALA A 103 -10.30 -12.16 -3.89
CA ALA A 103 -9.12 -11.39 -4.29
C ALA A 103 -7.82 -12.05 -3.80
N ALA A 104 -7.79 -12.52 -2.55
CA ALA A 104 -6.65 -13.25 -2.01
C ALA A 104 -6.39 -14.56 -2.76
N ARG A 105 -7.45 -15.29 -3.14
CA ARG A 105 -7.35 -16.53 -3.93
C ARG A 105 -6.74 -16.29 -5.32
N ARG A 106 -6.94 -15.09 -5.90
CA ARG A 106 -6.28 -14.67 -7.15
C ARG A 106 -4.83 -14.20 -6.94
N GLY A 107 -4.32 -14.26 -5.71
CA GLY A 107 -2.96 -13.84 -5.36
C GLY A 107 -2.77 -12.33 -5.34
N ILE A 108 -3.86 -11.56 -5.15
CA ILE A 108 -3.82 -10.10 -5.01
C ILE A 108 -3.57 -9.77 -3.54
N ILE A 109 -2.63 -8.85 -3.29
CA ILE A 109 -2.32 -8.40 -1.93
C ILE A 109 -3.27 -7.27 -1.55
N MET A 110 -3.96 -7.42 -0.42
CA MET A 110 -4.82 -6.37 0.13
C MET A 110 -4.16 -5.74 1.35
N LEU A 111 -3.85 -4.45 1.26
CA LEU A 111 -3.28 -3.66 2.35
C LEU A 111 -4.36 -2.72 2.88
N CYS A 112 -4.63 -2.79 4.18
CA CYS A 112 -5.72 -2.05 4.81
C CYS A 112 -5.20 -1.22 5.98
N SER A 113 -5.65 0.02 6.11
CA SER A 113 -5.33 0.85 7.26
C SER A 113 -6.16 0.44 8.48
N THR A 114 -5.58 0.52 9.69
CA THR A 114 -6.38 0.55 10.92
C THR A 114 -7.27 1.78 10.98
N HIS A 115 -8.28 1.75 11.85
CA HIS A 115 -9.11 2.91 12.13
C HIS A 115 -8.42 3.85 13.13
N ASP A 116 -8.09 5.06 12.70
CA ASP A 116 -7.33 6.02 13.53
C ASP A 116 -8.22 6.95 14.36
N GLU A 117 -9.54 6.90 14.17
CA GLU A 117 -10.49 7.84 14.75
C GLU A 117 -11.28 7.17 15.88
N GLY A 118 -11.32 7.79 17.06
CA GLY A 118 -12.15 7.31 18.18
C GLY A 118 -11.51 6.26 19.09
N PHE A 119 -11.92 6.32 20.36
CA PHE A 119 -11.46 5.39 21.40
C PHE A 119 -12.22 4.05 21.29
N ASN A 120 -11.51 2.95 21.53
CA ASN A 120 -12.07 1.59 21.66
C ASN A 120 -12.67 0.96 20.39
N VAL A 121 -12.26 1.41 19.20
CA VAL A 121 -12.57 0.65 17.98
C VAL A 121 -11.65 -0.57 17.94
N THR A 122 -12.21 -1.73 18.29
CA THR A 122 -11.48 -3.00 18.33
C THR A 122 -11.48 -3.73 17.00
N LYS A 123 -12.44 -3.41 16.11
CA LYS A 123 -12.56 -4.01 14.78
C LYS A 123 -13.00 -3.00 13.73
N ALA A 124 -12.37 -3.08 12.56
CA ALA A 124 -12.71 -2.36 11.35
C ALA A 124 -12.43 -3.23 10.12
N TYR A 125 -13.34 -3.19 9.15
CA TYR A 125 -13.26 -3.96 7.92
C TYR A 125 -12.90 -3.03 6.75
N PRO A 126 -12.11 -3.52 5.76
CA PRO A 126 -11.64 -4.89 5.60
C PRO A 126 -10.39 -5.26 6.42
N ALA A 127 -9.84 -4.35 7.22
CA ALA A 127 -8.61 -4.55 7.98
C ALA A 127 -8.59 -5.74 8.94
N ASP A 128 -9.73 -6.17 9.50
CA ASP A 128 -9.82 -7.35 10.38
C ASP A 128 -10.04 -8.69 9.66
N PHE A 129 -10.09 -8.71 8.33
CA PHE A 129 -10.14 -9.98 7.60
C PHE A 129 -8.79 -10.67 7.55
N SER A 130 -8.77 -12.00 7.77
CA SER A 130 -7.57 -12.85 7.74
C SER A 130 -6.79 -12.78 6.42
N ASP A 131 -7.49 -12.48 5.33
CA ASP A 131 -6.92 -12.44 3.99
C ASP A 131 -6.18 -11.13 3.69
N THR A 132 -6.40 -10.10 4.51
CA THR A 132 -5.78 -8.78 4.35
C THR A 132 -4.53 -8.61 5.20
N ILE A 133 -3.74 -7.59 4.88
CA ILE A 133 -2.56 -7.19 5.65
C ILE A 133 -2.87 -5.82 6.25
N THR A 134 -3.11 -5.82 7.56
CA THR A 134 -3.44 -4.62 8.33
C THR A 134 -2.18 -3.82 8.67
N ILE A 135 -2.19 -2.54 8.32
CA ILE A 135 -1.10 -1.59 8.54
C ILE A 135 -1.58 -0.48 9.45
N THR A 136 -0.78 -0.15 10.47
CA THR A 136 -1.03 0.99 11.36
C THR A 136 0.09 2.02 11.27
N ALA A 137 -0.21 3.28 11.57
CA ALA A 137 0.80 4.32 11.71
C ALA A 137 1.47 4.27 13.08
N CYS A 138 2.75 4.59 13.07
CA CYS A 138 3.52 4.88 14.27
C CYS A 138 4.33 6.16 14.09
N ASP A 139 4.91 6.63 15.19
CA ASP A 139 5.94 7.67 15.17
C ASP A 139 7.29 7.13 14.67
N GLU A 140 8.31 8.00 14.67
CA GLU A 140 9.68 7.67 14.23
C GLU A 140 10.36 6.59 15.08
N PHE A 141 9.91 6.41 16.33
CA PHE A 141 10.43 5.42 17.27
C PHE A 141 9.66 4.09 17.22
N GLY A 142 8.64 3.99 16.37
CA GLY A 142 7.81 2.79 16.24
C GLY A 142 6.66 2.72 17.24
N ALA A 143 6.38 3.79 18.00
CA ALA A 143 5.26 3.81 18.93
C ALA A 143 3.94 4.09 18.20
N VAL A 144 2.97 3.20 18.40
CA VAL A 144 1.60 3.33 17.87
C VAL A 144 0.77 4.15 18.87
N ALA A 145 -0.24 4.86 18.38
CA ALA A 145 -1.14 5.65 19.22
C ALA A 145 -1.78 4.80 20.33
N GLN A 146 -1.83 5.32 21.57
CA GLN A 146 -2.41 4.61 22.72
C GLN A 146 -3.91 4.30 22.56
N THR A 147 -4.59 5.03 21.69
CA THR A 147 -6.01 4.84 21.37
C THR A 147 -6.25 3.65 20.44
N MET A 148 -5.18 3.09 19.85
CA MET A 148 -5.27 1.97 18.92
C MET A 148 -5.52 0.66 19.67
N SER A 149 -6.74 0.13 19.55
CA SER A 149 -7.15 -1.15 20.13
C SER A 149 -7.34 -2.26 19.09
N GLN A 150 -7.20 -1.95 17.80
CA GLN A 150 -7.34 -2.90 16.71
C GLN A 150 -6.05 -3.71 16.52
N GLU A 151 -6.17 -5.02 16.25
CA GLU A 151 -5.02 -5.85 15.87
C GLU A 151 -4.48 -5.43 14.51
N TYR A 152 -3.15 -5.39 14.39
CA TYR A 152 -2.48 -5.04 13.15
C TYR A 152 -1.32 -5.99 12.87
N ARG A 153 -0.92 -6.09 11.60
CA ARG A 153 0.18 -6.96 11.21
C ARG A 153 1.52 -6.23 11.20
N TYR A 154 1.55 -5.00 10.69
CA TYR A 154 2.75 -4.17 10.62
C TYR A 154 2.46 -2.72 11.00
N SER A 155 3.45 -2.02 11.53
CA SER A 155 3.42 -0.56 11.69
C SER A 155 4.50 0.09 10.82
N ILE A 156 4.20 1.28 10.29
CA ILE A 156 5.13 2.09 9.50
C ILE A 156 5.04 3.53 10.01
N GLN A 157 6.17 4.26 9.99
CA GLN A 157 6.18 5.68 10.30
C GLN A 157 5.19 6.41 9.39
N GLY A 158 4.10 6.89 10.01
CA GLY A 158 2.98 7.49 9.30
C GLY A 158 2.61 8.87 9.84
N HIS A 159 3.43 9.45 10.72
CA HIS A 159 3.23 10.77 11.29
C HIS A 159 4.08 11.81 10.55
N GLU A 160 3.46 12.95 10.24
CA GLU A 160 4.10 14.09 9.59
C GLU A 160 4.81 13.70 8.30
N VAL A 161 4.19 12.91 7.42
CA VAL A 161 4.82 12.50 6.15
C VAL A 161 4.43 13.48 5.05
N ALA A 162 5.41 13.94 4.27
CA ALA A 162 5.18 14.80 3.12
C ALA A 162 4.47 14.02 1.99
N ALA A 163 3.20 14.35 1.74
CA ALA A 163 2.37 13.72 0.71
C ALA A 163 2.01 14.70 -0.44
N GLY A 164 2.46 15.95 -0.33
CA GLY A 164 2.21 17.00 -1.31
C GLY A 164 0.85 17.65 -1.12
N VAL A 165 0.75 18.87 -1.66
CA VAL A 165 -0.49 19.65 -1.71
C VAL A 165 -1.26 19.29 -2.98
N VAL A 166 -2.57 19.09 -2.86
CA VAL A 166 -3.47 18.87 -4.00
C VAL A 166 -4.02 20.23 -4.46
N PRO A 167 -3.71 20.68 -5.69
CA PRO A 167 -4.22 21.96 -6.18
C PRO A 167 -5.74 22.01 -6.15
N PHE A 168 -6.29 23.18 -5.81
CA PHE A 168 -7.73 23.46 -5.78
C PHE A 168 -8.52 22.70 -4.69
N LEU A 169 -7.86 21.99 -3.78
CA LEU A 169 -8.44 21.43 -2.56
C LEU A 169 -7.67 21.92 -1.34
N GLU A 170 -8.37 22.11 -0.22
CA GLU A 170 -7.72 22.38 1.06
C GLU A 170 -6.95 21.14 1.48
N SER A 171 -5.62 21.23 1.52
CA SER A 171 -4.74 20.09 1.86
C SER A 171 -3.47 20.58 2.54
N SER A 172 -3.02 19.83 3.53
CA SER A 172 -1.72 20.02 4.16
C SER A 172 -0.65 19.28 3.36
N ASP A 173 0.55 19.85 3.25
CA ASP A 173 1.70 19.19 2.61
C ASP A 173 2.15 17.95 3.38
N ARG A 174 2.01 17.98 4.71
CA ARG A 174 2.33 16.89 5.62
C ARG A 174 1.05 16.36 6.26
N ILE A 175 0.93 15.04 6.27
CA ILE A 175 -0.25 14.34 6.81
C ILE A 175 0.18 13.21 7.73
N SER A 176 -0.72 12.87 8.65
CA SER A 176 -0.53 11.81 9.64
C SER A 176 -1.67 10.80 9.56
N GLY A 177 -1.37 9.51 9.70
CA GLY A 177 -2.39 8.46 9.88
C GLY A 177 -2.01 7.11 9.27
N SER A 178 -2.71 6.06 9.65
CA SER A 178 -2.56 4.69 9.13
C SER A 178 -2.87 4.60 7.64
N SER A 179 -3.63 5.55 7.10
CA SER A 179 -3.76 5.74 5.65
C SER A 179 -2.40 5.97 4.98
N VAL A 180 -1.58 6.85 5.55
CA VAL A 180 -0.21 7.17 5.06
C VAL A 180 0.66 5.94 5.13
N ALA A 181 0.66 5.26 6.28
CA ALA A 181 1.40 4.01 6.48
C ALA A 181 1.00 2.94 5.45
N THR A 182 -0.30 2.81 5.17
CA THR A 182 -0.84 1.85 4.17
C THR A 182 -0.40 2.20 2.75
N ALA A 183 -0.36 3.49 2.38
CA ALA A 183 0.12 3.93 1.08
C ALA A 183 1.62 3.65 0.90
N ILE A 184 2.43 3.91 1.94
CA ILE A 184 3.85 3.55 1.95
C ILE A 184 4.04 2.04 1.82
N ALA A 185 3.27 1.23 2.56
CA ALA A 185 3.30 -0.23 2.45
C ALA A 185 2.95 -0.72 1.04
N ALA A 186 1.99 -0.07 0.37
CA ALA A 186 1.58 -0.42 -0.99
C ALA A 186 2.67 -0.10 -2.02
N GLY A 187 3.26 1.10 -1.94
CA GLY A 187 4.40 1.45 -2.79
C GLY A 187 5.60 0.53 -2.55
N LEU A 188 5.90 0.22 -1.29
CA LEU A 188 6.98 -0.70 -0.93
C LEU A 188 6.72 -2.11 -1.46
N SER A 189 5.48 -2.58 -1.35
CA SER A 189 5.08 -3.89 -1.89
C SER A 189 5.25 -3.93 -3.42
N SER A 190 4.85 -2.87 -4.12
CA SER A 190 5.03 -2.77 -5.58
C SER A 190 6.51 -2.83 -5.97
N LEU A 191 7.36 -2.09 -5.24
CA LEU A 191 8.80 -2.08 -5.46
C LEU A 191 9.42 -3.45 -5.19
N VAL A 192 9.04 -4.11 -4.10
CA VAL A 192 9.50 -5.46 -3.74
C VAL A 192 9.15 -6.46 -4.85
N LEU A 193 7.90 -6.48 -5.31
CA LEU A 193 7.47 -7.38 -6.38
C LEU A 193 8.23 -7.13 -7.68
N SER A 194 8.45 -5.85 -8.02
CA SER A 194 9.22 -5.46 -9.20
C SER A 194 10.67 -5.94 -9.10
N CYS A 195 11.33 -5.75 -7.96
CA CYS A 195 12.70 -6.20 -7.74
C CYS A 195 12.82 -7.73 -7.75
N ASP A 196 11.90 -8.45 -7.07
CA ASP A 196 11.93 -9.91 -7.02
C ASP A 196 11.68 -10.54 -8.41
N ARG A 197 10.71 -9.99 -9.16
CA ARG A 197 10.46 -10.41 -10.54
C ARG A 197 11.65 -10.18 -11.47
N LEU A 198 12.40 -9.09 -11.30
CA LEU A 198 13.62 -8.82 -12.07
C LEU A 198 14.81 -9.71 -11.67
N ALA A 199 14.81 -10.24 -10.45
CA ALA A 199 15.87 -11.10 -9.94
C ALA A 199 15.71 -12.57 -10.36
N ARG A 200 14.47 -13.01 -10.62
CA ARG A 200 14.09 -14.40 -10.91
C ARG A 200 13.67 -14.59 -12.36
N ASN A 201 13.69 -15.85 -12.82
CA ASN A 201 13.04 -16.23 -14.07
C ASN A 201 11.52 -16.34 -13.87
N ASP A 202 10.73 -16.18 -14.93
CA ASP A 202 9.26 -16.15 -14.85
C ASP A 202 8.66 -17.44 -14.24
N ASP A 203 9.30 -18.59 -14.42
CA ASP A 203 8.82 -19.87 -13.86
C ASP A 203 9.02 -19.97 -12.34
N ASP A 204 10.14 -19.47 -11.82
CA ASP A 204 10.42 -19.46 -10.39
C ASP A 204 9.54 -18.44 -9.65
N PHE A 205 9.28 -17.30 -10.28
CA PHE A 205 8.42 -16.25 -9.71
C PHE A 205 6.97 -16.72 -9.54
N LYS A 206 6.47 -17.58 -10.44
CA LYS A 206 5.10 -18.12 -10.36
C LYS A 206 4.91 -19.17 -9.27
N GLN A 207 5.97 -19.79 -8.77
CA GLN A 207 5.89 -20.82 -7.73
C GLN A 207 5.63 -20.24 -6.34
N VAL A 208 5.99 -18.98 -6.11
CA VAL A 208 5.85 -18.30 -4.82
C VAL A 208 4.72 -17.30 -4.88
N THR A 209 3.83 -17.32 -3.89
CA THR A 209 2.74 -16.33 -3.84
C THR A 209 3.29 -14.94 -3.55
N ARG A 210 2.67 -13.91 -4.16
CA ARG A 210 3.02 -12.50 -3.87
C ARG A 210 2.94 -12.18 -2.38
N LYS A 211 1.96 -12.75 -1.67
CA LYS A 211 1.81 -12.59 -0.21
C LYS A 211 3.02 -13.14 0.54
N THR A 212 3.56 -14.29 0.15
CA THR A 212 4.80 -14.86 0.73
C THR A 212 6.00 -13.96 0.47
N ILE A 213 6.14 -13.43 -0.76
CA ILE A 213 7.23 -12.50 -1.11
C ILE A 213 7.20 -11.28 -0.22
N ILE A 214 6.05 -10.59 -0.14
CA ILE A 214 5.91 -9.37 0.66
C ILE A 214 6.08 -9.65 2.15
N THR A 215 5.43 -10.68 2.69
CA THR A 215 5.51 -10.95 4.14
C THR A 215 6.91 -11.32 4.59
N LYS A 216 7.68 -12.06 3.76
CA LYS A 216 9.09 -12.35 4.02
C LYS A 216 9.95 -11.09 3.99
N GLN A 217 9.75 -10.22 3.00
CA GLN A 217 10.52 -8.98 2.86
C GLN A 217 10.22 -8.00 3.99
N PHE A 218 8.94 -7.83 4.35
CA PHE A 218 8.53 -7.04 5.51
C PHE A 218 9.10 -7.63 6.81
N GLY A 219 9.13 -8.96 6.95
CA GLY A 219 9.75 -9.61 8.10
C GLY A 219 11.25 -9.30 8.25
N MET A 220 12.00 -9.19 7.14
CA MET A 220 13.41 -8.79 7.16
C MET A 220 13.62 -7.30 7.47
N MET A 221 12.61 -6.46 7.20
CA MET A 221 12.62 -5.03 7.48
C MET A 221 12.08 -4.67 8.88
N ALA A 222 11.39 -5.60 9.53
CA ALA A 222 10.86 -5.40 10.86
C ALA A 222 12.00 -5.26 11.89
N SER A 223 11.82 -4.39 12.89
CA SER A 223 12.74 -4.33 14.03
C SER A 223 12.53 -5.52 14.96
N ASP A 224 13.61 -6.02 15.56
CA ASP A 224 13.60 -7.25 16.36
C ASP A 224 12.52 -7.18 17.45
N ASN A 225 11.63 -8.17 17.43
CA ASN A 225 10.51 -8.31 18.37
C ASN A 225 9.42 -7.22 18.29
N THR A 226 9.38 -6.44 17.21
CA THR A 226 8.33 -5.45 16.96
C THR A 226 7.68 -5.65 15.59
N LYS A 227 6.43 -5.23 15.44
CA LYS A 227 5.73 -5.19 14.15
C LYS A 227 6.15 -3.98 13.28
N TYR A 228 7.13 -3.18 13.74
CA TYR A 228 7.55 -1.91 13.12
C TYR A 228 8.52 -2.14 11.97
N LEU A 229 8.13 -1.69 10.76
CA LEU A 229 8.96 -1.76 9.56
C LEU A 229 9.86 -0.54 9.45
N ILE A 230 11.16 -0.80 9.39
CA ILE A 230 12.17 0.23 9.17
C ILE A 230 12.48 0.29 7.67
N LEU A 231 12.05 1.35 7.00
CA LEU A 231 12.22 1.49 5.54
C LEU A 231 13.68 1.46 5.11
N GLY A 232 14.60 1.97 5.94
CA GLY A 232 16.05 1.94 5.67
C GLY A 232 16.65 0.54 5.58
N LYS A 233 16.02 -0.47 6.21
CA LYS A 233 16.45 -1.87 6.11
C LYS A 233 16.08 -2.52 4.78
N PHE A 234 15.38 -1.83 3.89
CA PHE A 234 15.05 -2.35 2.56
C PHE A 234 16.31 -2.84 1.85
N ALA A 235 16.33 -4.14 1.54
CA ALA A 235 17.46 -4.82 0.92
C ALA A 235 18.84 -4.59 1.60
N GLY A 236 18.86 -4.33 2.92
CA GLY A 236 20.09 -4.08 3.67
C GLY A 236 20.84 -2.81 3.25
N ILE A 237 20.11 -1.81 2.71
CA ILE A 237 20.70 -0.54 2.28
C ILE A 237 21.32 0.21 3.48
N ASP A 238 20.68 0.19 4.64
CA ASP A 238 21.20 0.77 5.89
C ASP A 238 22.61 0.25 6.24
N ALA A 239 22.84 -1.06 6.14
CA ALA A 239 24.14 -1.66 6.39
C ALA A 239 25.18 -1.18 5.36
N LYS A 240 24.82 -1.16 4.07
CA LYS A 240 25.70 -0.66 3.00
C LYS A 240 26.08 0.81 3.20
N ILE A 241 25.14 1.64 3.64
CA ILE A 241 25.39 3.06 3.96
C ILE A 241 26.39 3.18 5.11
N ARG A 242 26.18 2.43 6.20
CA ARG A 242 27.06 2.45 7.37
C ARG A 242 28.49 2.01 7.03
N ASP A 243 28.61 1.01 6.15
CA ASP A 243 29.89 0.45 5.75
C ASP A 243 30.55 1.24 4.60
N GLY A 244 29.96 2.36 4.17
CA GLY A 244 30.49 3.22 3.11
C GLY A 244 30.48 2.57 1.72
N THR A 245 29.69 1.52 1.53
CA THR A 245 29.62 0.77 0.27
C THR A 245 28.69 1.47 -0.72
N GLU A 246 29.07 1.52 -1.99
CA GLU A 246 28.23 2.10 -3.04
C GLU A 246 26.90 1.33 -3.18
N ILE A 247 25.79 2.07 -3.19
CA ILE A 247 24.45 1.50 -3.40
C ILE A 247 24.24 1.33 -4.91
N ASN A 248 24.35 0.09 -5.39
CA ASN A 248 24.09 -0.25 -6.78
C ASN A 248 22.80 -1.07 -6.91
N ALA A 249 21.80 -0.53 -7.61
CA ALA A 249 20.50 -1.20 -7.79
C ALA A 249 20.61 -2.57 -8.48
N ARG A 250 21.54 -2.73 -9.42
CA ARG A 250 21.75 -4.01 -10.12
C ARG A 250 22.34 -5.07 -9.20
N SER A 251 23.26 -4.68 -8.31
CA SER A 251 23.80 -5.54 -7.27
C SER A 251 22.70 -5.95 -6.29
N ILE A 252 21.89 -5.01 -5.81
CA ILE A 252 20.74 -5.30 -4.93
C ILE A 252 19.81 -6.35 -5.54
N ILE A 253 19.38 -6.16 -6.79
CA ILE A 253 18.47 -7.10 -7.46
C ILE A 253 19.14 -8.48 -7.62
N LYS A 254 20.40 -8.52 -8.06
CA LYS A 254 21.09 -9.80 -8.39
C LYS A 254 21.65 -10.56 -7.19
N GLU A 255 21.99 -9.88 -6.10
CA GLU A 255 22.63 -10.46 -4.94
C GLU A 255 21.63 -10.62 -3.80
N PHE A 256 20.92 -9.55 -3.44
CA PHE A 256 19.94 -9.60 -2.34
C PHE A 256 18.70 -10.38 -2.78
N PHE A 257 17.92 -9.87 -3.74
CA PHE A 257 16.63 -10.49 -4.11
C PHE A 257 16.78 -11.92 -4.65
N LYS A 258 17.84 -12.20 -5.41
CA LYS A 258 18.13 -13.55 -5.90
C LYS A 258 18.52 -14.54 -4.79
N SER A 259 19.16 -14.08 -3.72
CA SER A 259 19.56 -14.95 -2.59
C SER A 259 18.42 -15.23 -1.62
N VAL A 260 17.35 -14.43 -1.63
CA VAL A 260 16.18 -14.68 -0.79
C VAL A 260 15.55 -16.01 -1.20
N THR A 261 15.39 -16.91 -0.22
CA THR A 261 14.60 -18.13 -0.40
C THR A 261 13.28 -17.99 0.33
N TYR A 262 12.22 -18.32 -0.39
CA TYR A 262 10.89 -18.51 0.14
C TYR A 262 10.77 -20.02 0.29
N GLY A 263 10.81 -20.55 1.52
CA GLY A 263 10.80 -21.99 1.76
C GLY A 263 9.63 -22.69 1.05
N ASP A 264 9.70 -24.02 0.97
CA ASP A 264 8.69 -24.81 0.22
C ASP A 264 7.25 -24.46 0.63
N PRO A 265 6.32 -24.43 -0.36
CA PRO A 265 4.94 -23.98 -0.16
C PRO A 265 4.14 -24.77 0.87
#